data_AF-A0A2N2IR01-F1
#
_entry.id   AF-A0A2N2IR01-F1
#
_cell.length_a   1.000
_cell.length_b   1.000
_cell.length_c   1.000
_cell.angle_alpha   90.00
_cell.angle_beta   90.00
_cell.angle_gamma   90.00
#
_symmetry.space_group_name_H-M   'P 1'
#
loop_
_entity.id
_entity.type
_entity.pdbx_description
1 polymer ?
#
loop_
_entity_poly.entity_id
_entity_poly.type
_entity_poly.pdbx_seq_one_letter_code
_entity_poly.pdbx_strand_id
1 'polypeptide(L)'
;AAGFATTDFDSVQFFPVMQVNDRFANPEFTGGCCSNDEPWVHATSLMLREAIMQRGYNFPKLQPATCMVDIDDAFTVDHDGAIYKCVTLIGHPEFACGDIWHGMAQGWQEKYCADHWQGKEQCRECEYLPLCFGGCRYMAFQREGSMAGVDCQKNFLDATLEQMLMQDLKYRYPTK
;
A
#
# COMPACT_ATOMS: atom_id res chain seq x y z
N ALA A 1 20.01 2.91 -30.88
CA ALA A 1 19.80 3.77 -29.70
C ALA A 1 20.29 2.99 -28.49
N ALA A 2 21.08 3.60 -27.60
CA ALA A 2 21.38 2.95 -26.32
C ALA A 2 20.07 2.87 -25.52
N GLY A 3 19.71 1.68 -25.04
CA GLY A 3 18.56 1.49 -24.14
C GLY A 3 18.88 1.99 -22.73
N PHE A 4 17.90 1.89 -21.83
CA PHE A 4 18.12 2.21 -20.41
C PHE A 4 18.99 1.16 -19.74
N ALA A 5 19.90 1.62 -18.87
CA ALA A 5 20.67 0.81 -17.94
C ALA A 5 19.93 0.66 -16.60
N THR A 6 20.34 -0.30 -15.78
CA THR A 6 19.78 -0.49 -14.44
C THR A 6 19.99 0.72 -13.53
N THR A 7 21.07 1.48 -13.76
CA THR A 7 21.40 2.72 -13.02
C THR A 7 20.53 3.91 -13.38
N ASP A 8 19.72 3.81 -14.44
CA ASP A 8 18.79 4.88 -14.84
C ASP A 8 17.51 4.89 -14.00
N PHE A 9 17.29 3.85 -13.19
CA PHE A 9 16.12 3.70 -12.32
C PHE A 9 16.54 3.73 -10.85
N ASP A 10 15.90 4.59 -10.05
CA ASP A 10 16.12 4.62 -8.59
C ASP A 10 15.68 3.30 -7.95
N SER A 11 14.51 2.79 -8.34
CA SER A 11 14.01 1.49 -7.91
C SER A 11 13.01 0.91 -8.90
N VAL A 12 12.83 -0.41 -8.84
CA VAL A 12 11.82 -1.16 -9.60
C VAL A 12 11.01 -2.02 -8.64
N GLN A 13 9.69 -1.99 -8.81
CA GLN A 13 8.73 -2.77 -8.02
C GLN A 13 7.58 -3.25 -8.90
N PHE A 14 6.98 -4.36 -8.51
CA PHE A 14 5.72 -4.84 -9.06
C PHE A 14 4.74 -5.02 -7.91
N PHE A 15 3.52 -4.54 -8.12
CA PHE A 15 2.42 -4.70 -7.17
C PHE A 15 1.33 -5.55 -7.83
N PRO A 16 0.67 -6.45 -7.07
CA PRO A 16 -0.47 -7.18 -7.60
C PRO A 16 -1.58 -6.20 -7.99
N VAL A 17 -2.27 -6.49 -9.09
CA VAL A 17 -3.48 -5.76 -9.45
C VAL A 17 -4.55 -6.11 -8.43
N MET A 18 -5.20 -5.09 -7.86
CA MET A 18 -6.24 -5.29 -6.85
C MET A 18 -7.60 -5.55 -7.49
N GLN A 19 -8.39 -6.43 -6.89
CA GLN A 19 -9.82 -6.49 -7.17
C GLN A 19 -10.51 -5.28 -6.56
N VAL A 20 -11.20 -4.53 -7.41
CA VAL A 20 -11.91 -3.31 -7.03
C VAL A 20 -13.39 -3.47 -7.36
N ASN A 21 -14.21 -3.33 -6.33
CA ASN A 21 -15.65 -3.21 -6.42
C ASN A 21 -16.02 -1.72 -6.43
N ASP A 22 -15.86 -1.10 -7.60
CA ASP A 22 -16.05 0.33 -7.81
C ASP A 22 -16.94 0.59 -9.03
N ARG A 23 -17.69 1.70 -9.05
CA ARG A 23 -18.56 2.07 -10.18
C ARG A 23 -17.80 2.32 -11.48
N PHE A 24 -16.50 2.62 -11.40
CA PHE A 24 -15.61 2.83 -12.54
C PHE A 24 -14.77 1.59 -12.88
N ALA A 25 -14.88 0.52 -12.09
CA ALA A 25 -14.16 -0.72 -12.35
C ALA A 25 -14.73 -1.45 -13.58
N ASN A 26 -13.88 -2.22 -14.26
CA ASN A 26 -14.34 -3.13 -15.30
C ASN A 26 -15.04 -4.33 -14.65
N PRO A 27 -16.35 -4.53 -14.85
CA PRO A 27 -17.09 -5.62 -14.19
C PRO A 27 -16.66 -7.01 -14.64
N GLU A 28 -16.00 -7.13 -15.80
CA GLU A 28 -15.51 -8.41 -16.34
C GLU A 28 -14.12 -8.78 -15.80
N PHE A 29 -13.47 -7.90 -15.03
CA PHE A 29 -12.17 -8.20 -14.44
C PHE A 29 -12.33 -9.06 -13.19
N THR A 30 -11.98 -10.35 -13.32
CA THR A 30 -12.03 -11.32 -12.21
C THR A 30 -10.63 -11.75 -11.73
N GLY A 31 -9.57 -11.08 -12.20
CA GLY A 31 -8.19 -11.35 -11.81
C GLY A 31 -7.75 -10.56 -10.57
N GLY A 32 -6.48 -10.59 -10.22
CA GLY A 32 -5.92 -9.77 -9.14
C GLY A 32 -6.12 -10.32 -7.72
N CYS A 33 -5.70 -9.56 -6.71
CA CYS A 33 -5.85 -9.90 -5.29
C CYS A 33 -6.94 -9.07 -4.61
N CYS A 34 -7.66 -9.70 -3.69
CA CYS A 34 -8.51 -9.07 -2.68
C CYS A 34 -7.74 -8.79 -1.38
N SER A 35 -6.65 -9.50 -1.14
CA SER A 35 -5.81 -9.34 0.05
C SER A 35 -4.37 -9.75 -0.23
N ASN A 36 -3.43 -9.15 0.50
CA ASN A 36 -2.04 -9.63 0.50
C ASN A 36 -1.89 -10.99 1.20
N ASP A 37 -2.87 -11.41 2.00
CA ASP A 37 -2.87 -12.71 2.69
C ASP A 37 -3.14 -13.90 1.75
N GLU A 38 -3.39 -13.65 0.47
CA GLU A 38 -3.55 -14.72 -0.51
C GLU A 38 -2.21 -15.44 -0.76
N PRO A 39 -2.13 -16.78 -0.64
CA PRO A 39 -0.86 -17.51 -0.70
C PRO A 39 -0.04 -17.27 -1.98
N TRP A 40 -0.71 -17.04 -3.11
CA TRP A 40 -0.03 -16.75 -4.37
C TRP A 40 0.66 -15.38 -4.34
N VAL A 41 0.13 -14.40 -3.60
CA VAL A 41 0.74 -13.07 -3.43
C VAL A 41 2.05 -13.21 -2.65
N HIS A 42 2.09 -14.05 -1.62
CA HIS A 42 3.30 -14.30 -0.83
C HIS A 42 4.43 -14.84 -1.73
N ALA A 43 4.14 -15.93 -2.43
CA ALA A 43 5.09 -16.59 -3.33
C ALA A 43 5.55 -15.67 -4.46
N THR A 44 4.61 -14.93 -5.07
CA THR A 44 4.90 -14.02 -6.19
C THR A 44 5.72 -12.82 -5.72
N SER A 45 5.43 -12.26 -4.55
CA SER A 45 6.17 -11.12 -3.98
C SER A 45 7.65 -11.46 -3.76
N LEU A 46 7.92 -12.65 -3.20
CA LEU A 46 9.28 -13.14 -2.98
C LEU A 46 10.03 -13.40 -4.30
N MET A 47 9.35 -14.05 -5.25
CA MET A 47 9.91 -14.36 -6.57
C MET A 47 10.24 -13.09 -7.36
N LEU A 48 9.31 -12.13 -7.44
CA LEU A 48 9.51 -10.89 -8.20
C LEU A 48 10.59 -10.01 -7.57
N ARG A 49 10.61 -9.90 -6.23
CA ARG A 49 11.65 -9.17 -5.50
C ARG A 49 13.03 -9.72 -5.83
N GLU A 50 13.22 -11.05 -5.72
CA GLU A 50 14.50 -11.68 -6.06
C GLU A 50 14.86 -11.48 -7.54
N ALA A 51 13.90 -11.64 -8.45
CA ALA A 51 14.12 -11.47 -9.88
C ALA A 51 14.61 -10.06 -10.25
N ILE A 52 14.09 -9.02 -9.58
CA ILE A 52 14.53 -7.63 -9.74
C ILE A 52 15.98 -7.48 -9.28
N MET A 53 16.29 -7.95 -8.06
CA MET A 53 17.62 -7.80 -7.46
C MET A 53 18.68 -8.60 -8.22
N GLN A 54 18.37 -9.81 -8.69
CA GLN A 54 19.26 -10.63 -9.53
C GLN A 54 19.63 -9.95 -10.85
N ARG A 55 18.76 -9.09 -11.38
CA ARG A 55 19.00 -8.32 -12.62
C ARG A 55 19.76 -7.02 -12.38
N GLY A 56 20.16 -6.74 -11.14
CA GLY A 56 20.91 -5.54 -10.78
C GLY A 56 20.06 -4.28 -10.62
N TYR A 57 18.73 -4.40 -10.59
CA TYR A 57 17.85 -3.29 -10.25
C TYR A 57 17.72 -3.17 -8.73
N ASN A 58 17.59 -1.94 -8.23
CA ASN A 58 17.32 -1.69 -6.83
C ASN A 58 15.84 -1.98 -6.51
N PHE A 59 15.59 -2.68 -5.40
CA PHE A 59 14.25 -2.85 -4.83
C PHE A 59 14.21 -2.14 -3.48
N PRO A 60 13.20 -1.33 -3.13
CA PRO A 60 13.17 -0.57 -1.88
C PRO A 60 13.40 -1.41 -0.61
N LYS A 61 14.08 -0.82 0.38
CA LYS A 61 14.29 -1.46 1.67
C LYS A 61 12.94 -1.60 2.39
N LEU A 62 12.84 -2.60 3.26
CA LEU A 62 11.75 -2.65 4.22
C LEU A 62 11.84 -1.43 5.14
N GLN A 63 10.75 -0.67 5.19
CA GLN A 63 10.63 0.56 5.95
C GLN A 63 9.22 0.63 6.55
N PRO A 64 9.01 1.44 7.60
CA PRO A 64 7.67 1.70 8.11
C PRO A 64 6.73 2.16 6.99
N ALA A 65 5.61 1.46 6.82
CA ALA A 65 4.64 1.73 5.77
C ALA A 65 3.42 2.45 6.34
N THR A 66 3.60 3.73 6.67
CA THR A 66 2.49 4.57 7.15
C THR A 66 1.55 4.91 5.99
N CYS A 67 0.25 4.77 6.22
CA CYS A 67 -0.76 5.15 5.22
C CYS A 67 -0.78 6.68 5.07
N MET A 68 -0.84 7.19 3.83
CA MET A 68 -0.94 8.64 3.57
C MET A 68 -2.15 9.30 4.26
N VAL A 69 -3.20 8.54 4.57
CA VAL A 69 -4.35 9.01 5.33
C VAL A 69 -3.94 9.54 6.71
N ASP A 70 -2.97 8.89 7.35
CA ASP A 70 -2.51 9.21 8.71
C ASP A 70 -1.36 10.22 8.73
N ILE A 71 -0.89 10.70 7.57
CA ILE A 71 0.17 11.71 7.46
C ILE A 71 -0.48 13.07 7.23
N ASP A 72 -0.36 14.00 8.16
CA ASP A 72 -1.10 15.29 8.16
C ASP A 72 -1.02 16.05 6.82
N ASP A 73 0.18 16.18 6.27
CA ASP A 73 0.49 16.95 5.05
C ASP A 73 0.52 16.11 3.76
N ALA A 74 0.10 14.84 3.82
CA ALA A 74 -0.05 14.00 2.63
C ALA A 74 -1.49 14.00 2.12
N PHE A 75 -1.71 14.50 0.92
CA PHE A 75 -3.03 14.52 0.28
C PHE A 75 -2.89 14.62 -1.25
N THR A 76 -3.96 14.28 -1.94
CA THR A 76 -4.09 14.38 -3.39
C THR A 76 -5.04 15.52 -3.72
N VAL A 77 -4.67 16.34 -4.70
CA VAL A 77 -5.52 17.42 -5.23
C VAL A 77 -6.00 17.01 -6.62
N ASP A 78 -7.31 16.99 -6.82
CA ASP A 78 -7.93 16.73 -8.12
C ASP A 78 -7.91 17.99 -9.01
N HIS A 79 -8.18 17.82 -10.30
CA HIS A 79 -8.15 18.88 -11.31
C HIS A 79 -9.09 20.06 -11.02
N ASP A 80 -10.15 19.83 -10.26
CA ASP A 80 -11.13 20.84 -9.83
C ASP A 80 -10.78 21.47 -8.48
N GLY A 81 -9.63 21.11 -7.90
CA GLY A 81 -9.14 21.59 -6.61
C GLY A 81 -9.71 20.86 -5.40
N ALA A 82 -10.52 19.81 -5.56
CA ALA A 82 -10.95 18.96 -4.46
C ALA A 82 -9.76 18.21 -3.85
N ILE A 83 -9.75 18.09 -2.51
CA ILE A 83 -8.68 17.41 -1.76
C ILE A 83 -9.17 16.04 -1.31
N TYR A 84 -8.28 15.05 -1.37
CA TYR A 84 -8.49 13.67 -0.95
C TYR A 84 -7.34 13.16 -0.08
N LYS A 85 -7.62 12.37 0.95
CA LYS A 85 -6.59 11.71 1.79
C LYS A 85 -6.11 10.37 1.25
N CYS A 86 -6.62 9.92 0.10
CA CYS A 86 -6.17 8.70 -0.55
C CYS A 86 -6.19 8.86 -2.07
N VAL A 87 -5.06 8.54 -2.73
CA VAL A 87 -4.93 8.58 -4.19
C VAL A 87 -5.94 7.68 -4.91
N THR A 88 -6.40 6.59 -4.30
CA THR A 88 -7.35 5.66 -4.93
C THR A 88 -8.79 6.15 -4.91
N LEU A 89 -9.08 7.23 -4.18
CA LEU A 89 -10.44 7.78 -4.01
C LEU A 89 -10.66 9.10 -4.75
N ILE A 90 -9.64 9.59 -5.47
CA ILE A 90 -9.80 10.73 -6.38
C ILE A 90 -10.92 10.45 -7.41
N GLY A 91 -11.66 11.49 -7.81
CA GLY A 91 -12.80 11.35 -8.72
C GLY A 91 -14.08 10.80 -8.07
N HIS A 92 -14.08 10.58 -6.75
CA HIS A 92 -15.28 10.22 -5.99
C HIS A 92 -15.70 11.38 -5.08
N PRO A 93 -16.61 12.29 -5.50
CA PRO A 93 -16.97 13.48 -4.71
C PRO A 93 -17.41 13.15 -3.28
N GLU A 94 -18.02 11.98 -3.08
CA GLU A 94 -18.41 11.46 -1.77
C GLU A 94 -17.23 11.27 -0.81
N PHE A 95 -16.00 11.14 -1.31
CA PHE A 95 -14.78 10.99 -0.50
C PHE A 95 -13.95 12.27 -0.35
N ALA A 96 -14.31 13.38 -1.00
CA ALA A 96 -13.59 14.64 -0.86
C ALA A 96 -13.53 15.10 0.61
N CYS A 97 -12.39 15.61 1.06
CA CYS A 97 -12.12 16.03 2.43
C CYS A 97 -11.69 17.50 2.55
N GLY A 98 -11.99 18.32 1.54
CA GLY A 98 -11.65 19.73 1.49
C GLY A 98 -11.45 20.18 0.06
N ASP A 99 -10.95 21.41 -0.08
CA ASP A 99 -10.56 21.98 -1.36
C ASP A 99 -9.42 23.00 -1.17
N ILE A 100 -8.74 23.38 -2.26
CA ILE A 100 -7.60 24.31 -2.20
C ILE A 100 -7.97 25.76 -1.84
N TRP A 101 -9.24 26.12 -1.86
CA TRP A 101 -9.71 27.49 -1.54
C TRP A 101 -10.08 27.63 -0.07
N HIS A 102 -10.67 26.59 0.54
CA HIS A 102 -11.16 26.59 1.92
C HIS A 102 -10.33 25.71 2.85
N GLY A 103 -9.43 24.87 2.31
CA GLY A 103 -8.62 23.93 3.07
C GLY A 103 -9.35 22.63 3.40
N MET A 104 -8.82 21.91 4.39
CA MET A 104 -9.38 20.62 4.86
C MET A 104 -10.71 20.84 5.59
N ALA A 105 -11.71 20.04 5.24
CA ALA A 105 -13.01 20.03 5.91
C ALA A 105 -12.89 19.50 7.33
N GLN A 106 -13.67 20.05 8.27
CA GLN A 106 -13.80 19.46 9.60
C GLN A 106 -14.39 18.05 9.50
N GLY A 107 -13.90 17.13 10.34
CA GLY A 107 -14.41 15.76 10.39
C GLY A 107 -13.82 14.80 9.34
N TRP A 108 -12.75 15.21 8.63
CA TRP A 108 -12.16 14.37 7.59
C TRP A 108 -11.52 13.11 8.17
N GLN A 109 -10.97 13.19 9.39
CA GLN A 109 -10.34 12.07 10.08
C GLN A 109 -11.32 10.94 10.32
N GLU A 110 -12.52 11.26 10.80
CA GLU A 110 -13.60 10.30 11.03
C GLU A 110 -14.04 9.65 9.72
N LYS A 111 -14.20 10.46 8.66
CA LYS A 111 -14.57 9.99 7.32
C LYS A 111 -13.58 8.97 6.77
N TYR A 112 -12.29 9.19 6.99
CA TYR A 112 -11.23 8.29 6.53
C TYR A 112 -10.81 7.25 7.56
N CYS A 113 -11.45 7.20 8.73
CA CYS A 113 -11.05 6.35 9.85
C CYS A 113 -9.54 6.49 10.13
N ALA A 114 -9.06 7.73 10.28
CA ALA A 114 -7.68 8.00 10.69
C ALA A 114 -7.34 7.18 11.96
N ASP A 115 -6.12 6.67 12.02
CA ASP A 115 -5.65 5.81 13.11
C ASP A 115 -6.52 4.58 13.42
N HIS A 116 -7.22 4.01 12.43
CA HIS A 116 -8.13 2.86 12.61
C HIS A 116 -7.53 1.67 13.39
N TRP A 117 -6.20 1.47 13.29
CA TRP A 117 -5.46 0.44 14.02
C TRP A 117 -5.48 0.63 15.55
N GLN A 118 -5.56 1.88 16.04
CA GLN A 118 -5.54 2.17 17.48
C GLN A 118 -6.72 1.55 18.20
N GLY A 119 -7.88 1.44 17.54
CA GLY A 119 -9.08 0.82 18.08
C GLY A 119 -9.03 -0.72 18.12
N LYS A 120 -8.02 -1.37 17.52
CA LYS A 120 -7.93 -2.83 17.41
C LYS A 120 -6.86 -3.38 18.34
N GLU A 121 -7.27 -4.18 19.32
CA GLU A 121 -6.35 -4.83 20.27
C GLU A 121 -5.28 -5.66 19.55
N GLN A 122 -5.70 -6.48 18.58
CA GLN A 122 -4.79 -7.27 17.75
C GLN A 122 -3.69 -6.45 17.08
N CYS A 123 -3.94 -5.18 16.73
CA CYS A 123 -2.94 -4.31 16.12
C CYS A 123 -1.99 -3.73 17.16
N ARG A 124 -2.51 -3.31 18.33
CA ARG A 124 -1.70 -2.76 19.43
C ARG A 124 -0.72 -3.79 20.00
N GLU A 125 -1.08 -5.08 19.92
CA GLU A 125 -0.24 -6.19 20.37
C GLU A 125 0.62 -6.81 19.27
N CYS A 126 0.49 -6.34 18.02
CA CYS A 126 1.20 -6.94 16.88
C CYS A 126 2.65 -6.44 16.79
N GLU A 127 3.60 -7.38 16.75
CA GLU A 127 5.03 -7.12 16.54
C GLU A 127 5.34 -6.40 15.20
N TYR A 128 4.45 -6.56 14.21
CA TYR A 128 4.59 -5.95 12.89
C TYR A 128 3.88 -4.61 12.74
N LEU A 129 3.29 -4.05 13.80
CA LEU A 129 2.58 -2.77 13.72
C LEU A 129 3.39 -1.67 13.02
N PRO A 130 4.71 -1.49 13.28
CA PRO A 130 5.51 -0.47 12.59
C PRO A 130 5.63 -0.67 11.08
N LEU A 131 5.36 -1.87 10.56
CA LEU A 131 5.46 -2.21 9.14
C LEU A 131 4.13 -2.08 8.40
N CYS A 132 2.98 -1.93 9.09
CA CYS A 132 1.68 -1.88 8.40
C CYS A 132 0.71 -0.80 8.90
N PHE A 133 0.74 -0.43 10.19
CA PHE A 133 -0.22 0.50 10.80
C PHE A 133 -1.70 0.20 10.48
N GLY A 134 -2.06 -1.09 10.47
CA GLY A 134 -3.41 -1.56 10.13
C GLY A 134 -3.66 -1.80 8.63
N GLY A 135 -2.67 -1.52 7.78
CA GLY A 135 -2.70 -1.82 6.35
C GLY A 135 -3.50 -0.83 5.51
N CYS A 136 -3.85 -1.25 4.30
CA CYS A 136 -4.54 -0.41 3.32
C CYS A 136 -6.05 -0.30 3.61
N ARG A 137 -6.50 0.89 4.05
CA ARG A 137 -7.93 1.20 4.24
C ARG A 137 -8.77 1.04 2.98
N TYR A 138 -8.21 1.31 1.81
CA TYR A 138 -8.91 1.10 0.55
C TYR A 138 -9.18 -0.39 0.32
N MET A 139 -8.23 -1.27 0.62
CA MET A 139 -8.44 -2.73 0.52
C MET A 139 -9.50 -3.23 1.51
N ALA A 140 -9.47 -2.73 2.75
CA ALA A 140 -10.55 -3.00 3.72
C ALA A 140 -11.91 -2.51 3.19
N PHE A 141 -11.97 -1.30 2.63
CA PHE A 141 -13.17 -0.74 2.03
C PHE A 141 -13.69 -1.57 0.85
N GLN A 142 -12.82 -2.05 -0.04
CA GLN A 142 -13.21 -2.89 -1.17
C GLN A 142 -13.81 -4.24 -0.73
N ARG A 143 -13.31 -4.81 0.37
CA ARG A 143 -13.81 -6.09 0.89
C ARG A 143 -15.07 -5.95 1.75
N GLU A 144 -15.13 -4.90 2.56
CA GLU A 144 -16.09 -4.78 3.68
C GLU A 144 -17.10 -3.64 3.49
N GLY A 145 -16.90 -2.78 2.49
CA GLY A 145 -17.67 -1.54 2.31
C GLY A 145 -17.37 -0.47 3.36
N SER A 146 -16.32 -0.65 4.17
CA SER A 146 -15.94 0.27 5.26
C SER A 146 -14.44 0.37 5.45
N MET A 147 -13.94 1.58 5.76
CA MET A 147 -12.54 1.83 6.11
C MET A 147 -12.23 1.59 7.60
N ALA A 148 -13.23 1.23 8.41
CA ALA A 148 -13.06 1.02 9.85
C ALA A 148 -12.44 -0.35 10.20
N GLY A 149 -12.42 -1.28 9.24
CA GLY A 149 -11.69 -2.55 9.31
C GLY A 149 -10.19 -2.36 9.05
N VAL A 150 -9.39 -3.35 9.41
CA VAL A 150 -7.95 -3.38 9.11
C VAL A 150 -7.67 -4.32 7.95
N ASP A 151 -6.71 -3.95 7.12
CA ASP A 151 -6.11 -4.83 6.11
C ASP A 151 -4.86 -5.48 6.71
N CYS A 152 -5.08 -6.44 7.62
CA CYS A 152 -4.00 -7.07 8.37
C CYS A 152 -2.94 -7.66 7.44
N GLN A 153 -1.66 -7.36 7.73
CA GLN A 153 -0.52 -7.86 6.95
C GLN A 153 0.27 -8.96 7.68
N LYS A 154 -0.24 -9.47 8.81
CA LYS A 154 0.53 -10.38 9.66
C LYS A 154 0.88 -11.68 8.92
N ASN A 155 -0.07 -12.31 8.23
CA ASN A 155 0.19 -13.58 7.54
C ASN A 155 1.18 -13.39 6.38
N PHE A 156 1.03 -12.30 5.63
CA PHE A 156 2.01 -11.91 4.60
C PHE A 156 3.42 -11.74 5.19
N LEU A 157 3.56 -10.99 6.29
CA LEU A 157 4.85 -10.72 6.92
C LEU A 157 5.46 -11.98 7.54
N ASP A 158 4.67 -12.80 8.24
CA ASP A 158 5.11 -14.09 8.77
C ASP A 158 5.66 -15.00 7.66
N ALA A 159 5.02 -15.00 6.47
CA ALA A 159 5.42 -15.85 5.37
C ALA A 159 6.61 -15.33 4.56
N THR A 160 6.92 -14.02 4.60
CA THR A 160 7.83 -13.40 3.63
C THR A 160 8.99 -12.63 4.25
N LEU A 161 8.85 -12.09 5.45
CA LEU A 161 9.80 -11.13 6.02
C LEU A 161 11.21 -11.70 6.15
N GLU A 162 11.35 -12.92 6.67
CA GLU A 162 12.64 -13.60 6.80
C GLU A 162 13.34 -13.74 5.44
N GLN A 163 12.63 -14.22 4.41
CA GLN A 163 13.21 -14.38 3.09
C GLN A 163 13.56 -13.05 2.42
N MET A 164 12.75 -12.00 2.62
CA MET A 164 13.09 -10.66 2.13
C MET A 164 14.39 -10.13 2.76
N LEU A 165 14.60 -10.38 4.06
CA LEU A 165 15.85 -10.04 4.75
C LEU A 165 17.03 -10.83 4.19
N MET A 166 16.86 -12.14 3.94
CA MET A 166 17.89 -12.97 3.34
C MET A 166 18.26 -12.50 1.92
N GLN A 167 17.29 -12.04 1.14
CA GLN A 167 17.54 -11.43 -0.18
C GLN A 167 18.32 -10.12 -0.06
N ASP A 168 18.01 -9.27 0.92
CA ASP A 168 18.77 -8.05 1.19
C ASP A 168 20.23 -8.36 1.56
N LEU A 169 20.47 -9.32 2.45
CA LEU A 169 21.83 -9.75 2.79
C LEU A 169 22.59 -10.27 1.57
N LYS A 170 21.93 -11.05 0.71
CA LYS A 170 22.55 -11.65 -0.48
C LYS A 170 22.90 -10.63 -1.57
N TYR A 171 21.96 -9.76 -1.92
CA TYR A 171 22.07 -8.92 -3.13
C TYR A 171 22.48 -7.47 -2.83
N ARG A 172 22.11 -6.93 -1.66
CA ARG A 172 22.37 -5.54 -1.30
C ARG A 172 23.63 -5.38 -0.45
N TYR A 173 23.90 -6.36 0.43
CA TYR A 173 25.05 -6.33 1.34
C TYR A 173 25.92 -7.59 1.19
N PRO A 174 26.36 -7.95 -0.03
CA PRO A 174 27.16 -9.15 -0.22
C PRO A 174 28.40 -9.08 0.67
N THR A 175 28.61 -10.11 1.49
CA THR A 175 29.83 -10.29 2.27
C THR A 175 31.01 -10.23 1.31
N LYS A 176 31.98 -9.37 1.62
CA LYS A 176 33.23 -9.22 0.86
C LYS A 176 33.99 -10.53 0.77
#